data_AF-A0A0F4L7T4-F1
#
_entry.id   AF-A0A0F4L7T4-F1
#
_cell.length_a   1.000
_cell.length_b   1.000
_cell.length_c   1.000
_cell.angle_alpha   90.00
_cell.angle_beta   90.00
_cell.angle_gamma   90.00
#
_symmetry.space_group_name_H-M   'P 1'
#
loop_
_entity.id
_entity.type
_entity.pdbx_description
1 polymer ?
#
loop_
_entity_poly.entity_id
_entity_poly.type
_entity_poly.pdbx_seq_one_letter_code
_entity_poly.pdbx_strand_id
1 'polypeptide(L)'
;MGKQDYRKKIVFWLRFSGWLCLLPASGWLWLYQMFSQGALGYTLLGELIFTVLFAVYILTTAQSERWLKPTNIFILLLLTVLFGSFIILIPLCFAYNDCRKLNNG
;
A
#
# COMPACT_ATOMS: atom_id res chain seq x y z
N MET A 1 -21.15 -15.18 5.45
CA MET A 1 -20.68 -14.11 4.52
C MET A 1 -20.31 -14.78 3.21
N GLY A 2 -20.86 -14.32 2.09
CA GLY A 2 -20.58 -14.93 0.79
C GLY A 2 -19.17 -14.60 0.31
N LYS A 3 -18.57 -15.44 -0.56
CA LYS A 3 -17.24 -15.19 -1.14
C LYS A 3 -17.13 -13.82 -1.83
N GLN A 4 -18.25 -13.28 -2.32
CA GLN A 4 -18.29 -11.94 -2.92
C GLN A 4 -18.19 -10.79 -1.90
N ASP A 5 -18.67 -10.96 -0.67
CA ASP A 5 -18.59 -9.92 0.37
C ASP A 5 -17.14 -9.69 0.80
N TYR A 6 -16.38 -10.79 0.93
CA TYR A 6 -14.96 -10.71 1.25
C TYR A 6 -14.13 -10.12 0.10
N ARG A 7 -14.45 -10.43 -1.17
CA ARG A 7 -13.79 -9.79 -2.32
C ARG A 7 -13.98 -8.27 -2.27
N LYS A 8 -15.19 -7.78 -1.98
CA LYS A 8 -15.46 -6.34 -1.83
C LYS A 8 -14.69 -5.72 -0.66
N LYS A 9 -14.60 -6.41 0.49
CA LYS A 9 -13.80 -5.96 1.63
C LYS A 9 -12.31 -5.84 1.30
N ILE A 10 -11.72 -6.85 0.65
CA ILE A 10 -10.30 -6.83 0.25
C ILE A 10 -10.02 -5.66 -0.68
N VAL A 11 -10.87 -5.46 -1.70
CA VAL A 11 -10.74 -4.32 -2.63
C VAL A 11 -10.86 -3.00 -1.91
N PHE A 12 -11.77 -2.88 -0.95
CA PHE A 12 -11.92 -1.68 -0.13
C PHE A 12 -10.63 -1.39 0.66
N TRP A 13 -10.09 -2.39 1.37
CA TRP A 13 -8.85 -2.24 2.14
C TRP A 13 -7.63 -1.92 1.27
N LEU A 14 -7.52 -2.51 0.08
CA LEU A 14 -6.47 -2.22 -0.91
C LEU A 14 -6.56 -0.79 -1.44
N ARG A 15 -7.76 -0.32 -1.77
CA ARG A 15 -7.94 1.07 -2.18
C ARG A 15 -7.59 2.00 -1.03
N PHE A 16 -8.10 1.72 0.16
CA PHE A 16 -7.84 2.51 1.35
C PHE A 16 -6.34 2.60 1.68
N SER A 17 -5.59 1.51 1.54
CA SER A 17 -4.14 1.53 1.73
C SER A 17 -3.40 2.32 0.66
N GLY A 18 -3.80 2.23 -0.61
CA GLY A 18 -3.21 3.04 -1.67
C GLY A 18 -3.50 4.55 -1.50
N TRP A 19 -4.70 4.92 -1.04
CA TRP A 19 -5.01 6.31 -0.65
C TRP A 19 -4.19 6.76 0.56
N LEU A 20 -4.00 5.90 1.57
CA LEU A 20 -3.15 6.21 2.72
C LEU A 20 -1.69 6.40 2.35
N CYS A 21 -1.23 5.84 1.24
CA CYS A 21 0.11 6.02 0.71
C CYS A 21 0.39 7.46 0.22
N LEU A 22 -0.66 8.28 0.02
CA LEU A 22 -0.52 9.71 -0.26
C LEU A 22 -0.07 10.53 0.96
N LEU A 23 -0.37 10.09 2.19
CA LEU A 23 0.08 10.77 3.42
C LEU A 23 1.62 10.71 3.60
N PRO A 24 2.29 9.55 3.48
CA PRO A 24 3.74 9.54 3.49
C PRO A 24 4.31 10.23 2.25
N ALA A 25 3.67 10.15 1.07
CA ALA A 25 4.13 10.90 -0.10
C ALA A 25 4.12 12.42 0.12
N SER A 26 3.08 12.96 0.78
CA SER A 26 3.05 14.39 1.14
C SER A 26 4.08 14.74 2.23
N GLY A 27 4.31 13.84 3.19
CA GLY A 27 5.39 13.97 4.18
C GLY A 27 6.78 14.03 3.52
N TRP A 28 7.05 13.14 2.56
CA TRP A 28 8.28 13.14 1.77
C TRP A 28 8.43 14.41 0.92
N LEU A 29 7.33 14.90 0.34
CA LEU A 29 7.34 16.14 -0.45
C LEU A 29 7.69 17.35 0.43
N TRP A 30 7.10 17.41 1.63
CA TRP A 30 7.37 18.46 2.59
C TRP A 30 8.83 18.43 3.08
N LEU A 31 9.34 17.24 3.40
CA LEU A 31 10.75 17.04 3.73
C LEU A 31 11.69 17.43 2.57
N TYR A 32 11.33 17.07 1.34
CA TYR A 32 12.08 17.45 0.15
C TYR A 32 12.14 18.97 -0.01
N GLN A 33 11.04 19.69 0.17
CA GLN A 33 11.02 21.16 0.11
C GLN A 33 11.89 21.78 1.22
N MET A 34 11.91 21.18 2.41
CA MET A 34 12.69 21.68 3.55
C MET A 34 14.19 21.39 3.47
N PHE A 35 14.59 20.26 2.86
CA PHE A 35 15.99 19.81 2.74
C PHE A 35 16.53 19.87 1.30
N SER A 36 15.89 20.65 0.43
CA SER A 36 16.13 20.70 -1.02
C SER A 36 17.56 21.07 -1.45
N GLN A 37 18.41 21.60 -0.56
CA GLN A 37 19.72 22.16 -0.91
C GLN A 37 20.91 21.19 -0.73
N GLY A 38 20.69 19.89 -0.52
CA GLY A 38 21.78 18.91 -0.34
C GLY A 38 21.61 17.60 -1.12
N ALA A 39 22.63 16.74 -1.08
CA ALA A 39 22.62 15.40 -1.69
C ALA A 39 21.45 14.51 -1.21
N LEU A 40 20.90 14.80 -0.04
CA LEU A 40 19.70 14.17 0.53
C LEU A 40 18.43 14.45 -0.28
N GLY A 41 18.38 15.53 -1.07
CA GLY A 41 17.24 15.88 -1.91
C GLY A 41 16.97 14.83 -2.99
N TYR A 42 18.02 14.26 -3.60
CA TYR A 42 17.86 13.23 -4.64
C TYR A 42 17.34 11.90 -4.07
N THR A 43 17.80 11.51 -2.87
CA THR A 43 17.31 10.30 -2.20
C THR A 43 15.86 10.46 -1.75
N LEU A 44 15.48 11.63 -1.23
CA LEU A 44 14.10 11.96 -0.84
C LEU A 44 13.15 11.94 -2.05
N LEU A 45 13.59 12.48 -3.19
CA LEU A 45 12.82 12.50 -4.42
C LEU A 45 12.65 11.08 -5.00
N GLY A 46 13.68 10.23 -4.89
CA GLY A 46 13.61 8.81 -5.24
C GLY A 46 12.56 8.06 -4.44
N GLU A 47 12.59 8.17 -3.10
CA GLU A 47 11.59 7.58 -2.20
C GLU A 47 10.17 8.09 -2.48
N LEU A 48 10.04 9.40 -2.77
CA LEU A 48 8.76 10.00 -3.13
C LEU A 48 8.19 9.40 -4.42
N ILE A 49 8.99 9.33 -5.48
CA ILE A 49 8.56 8.73 -6.76
C ILE A 49 8.17 7.26 -6.55
N PHE A 50 8.98 6.50 -5.82
CA PHE A 50 8.70 5.10 -5.53
C PHE A 50 7.36 4.96 -4.78
N THR A 51 7.14 5.76 -3.74
CA THR A 51 5.91 5.75 -2.94
C THR A 51 4.68 6.07 -3.79
N VAL A 52 4.78 7.08 -4.67
CA VAL A 52 3.68 7.45 -5.58
C VAL A 52 3.40 6.35 -6.60
N LEU A 53 4.42 5.78 -7.23
CA LEU A 53 4.25 4.67 -8.17
C LEU A 53 3.65 3.44 -7.49
N PHE A 54 4.08 3.14 -6.26
CA PHE A 54 3.54 2.05 -5.45
C PHE A 54 2.06 2.28 -5.11
N ALA A 55 1.70 3.50 -4.70
CA ALA A 55 0.32 3.89 -4.43
C ALA A 55 -0.58 3.70 -5.67
N VAL A 56 -0.13 4.22 -6.82
CA VAL A 56 -0.83 4.10 -8.10
C VAL A 56 -0.96 2.64 -8.52
N TYR A 57 0.10 1.85 -8.34
CA TYR A 57 0.08 0.42 -8.64
C TYR A 57 -0.96 -0.33 -7.79
N ILE A 58 -1.02 -0.07 -6.48
CA ILE A 58 -2.03 -0.67 -5.61
C ILE A 58 -3.43 -0.24 -6.05
N LEU A 59 -3.65 1.05 -6.33
CA LEU A 59 -4.97 1.57 -6.73
C LEU A 59 -5.45 0.96 -8.05
N THR A 60 -4.57 0.93 -9.06
CA THR A 60 -4.90 0.44 -10.40
C THR A 60 -5.11 -1.08 -10.40
N THR A 61 -4.34 -1.81 -9.60
CA THR A 61 -4.48 -3.26 -9.52
C THR A 61 -5.50 -3.72 -8.48
N ALA A 62 -6.12 -2.84 -7.69
CA ALA A 62 -6.99 -3.21 -6.56
C ALA A 62 -8.15 -4.18 -6.92
N GLN A 63 -8.64 -4.13 -8.16
CA GLN A 63 -9.72 -5.01 -8.66
C GLN A 63 -9.23 -6.36 -9.21
N SER A 64 -7.91 -6.56 -9.32
CA SER A 64 -7.34 -7.75 -9.93
C SER A 64 -7.47 -8.98 -9.02
N GLU A 65 -7.74 -10.13 -9.64
CA GLU A 65 -7.87 -11.42 -8.92
C GLU A 65 -6.59 -11.87 -8.23
N ARG A 66 -5.44 -11.26 -8.58
CA ARG A 66 -4.15 -11.51 -7.92
C ARG A 66 -4.20 -11.30 -6.41
N TRP A 67 -5.07 -10.42 -5.92
CA TRP A 67 -5.18 -10.09 -4.49
C TRP A 67 -6.02 -11.08 -3.71
N LEU A 68 -6.63 -12.07 -4.36
CA LEU A 68 -7.30 -13.17 -3.69
C LEU A 68 -6.32 -14.25 -3.21
N LYS A 69 -5.05 -14.13 -3.60
CA LYS A 69 -3.97 -15.00 -3.12
C LYS A 69 -3.28 -14.34 -1.92
N PRO A 70 -3.26 -15.00 -0.75
CA PRO A 70 -2.66 -14.41 0.46
C PRO A 70 -1.17 -14.11 0.30
N THR A 71 -0.44 -14.91 -0.49
CA THR A 71 0.98 -14.69 -0.80
C THR A 71 1.24 -13.32 -1.43
N ASN A 72 0.36 -12.87 -2.32
CA ASN A 72 0.54 -11.59 -3.01
C ASN A 72 0.30 -10.40 -2.08
N ILE A 73 -0.71 -10.49 -1.20
CA ILE A 73 -0.93 -9.46 -0.17
C ILE A 73 0.23 -9.46 0.83
N PHE A 74 0.78 -10.62 1.18
CA PHE A 74 1.93 -10.70 2.08
C PHE A 74 3.17 -10.01 1.48
N ILE A 75 3.42 -10.16 0.18
CA ILE A 75 4.50 -9.45 -0.53
C ILE A 75 4.27 -7.93 -0.49
N LEU A 76 3.05 -7.46 -0.71
CA LEU A 76 2.71 -6.04 -0.54
C LEU A 76 2.99 -5.56 0.89
N LEU A 77 2.64 -6.37 1.88
CA LEU A 77 2.84 -6.06 3.31
C LEU A 77 4.33 -5.90 3.61
N LEU A 78 5.16 -6.79 3.09
CA LEU A 78 6.61 -6.73 3.23
C LEU A 78 7.21 -5.52 2.52
N LEU A 79 6.76 -5.19 1.30
CA LEU A 79 7.16 -3.96 0.60
C LEU A 79 6.74 -2.70 1.37
N THR A 80 5.57 -2.72 1.99
CA THR A 80 5.06 -1.59 2.79
C THR A 80 5.81 -1.46 4.11
N VAL A 81 6.36 -2.53 4.69
CA VAL A 81 7.25 -2.43 5.87
C VAL A 81 8.60 -1.84 5.49
N LEU A 82 9.11 -2.18 4.29
CA LEU A 82 10.44 -1.77 3.87
C LEU A 82 10.50 -0.30 3.41
N PHE A 83 9.46 0.14 2.68
CA PHE A 83 9.40 1.47 2.06
C PHE A 83 8.22 2.33 2.52
N GLY A 84 7.21 1.71 3.14
CA GLY A 84 5.97 2.37 3.52
C GLY A 84 5.94 2.76 5.00
N SER A 85 5.00 3.64 5.32
CA SER A 85 4.76 4.07 6.70
C SER A 85 3.93 3.04 7.47
N PHE A 86 4.15 2.92 8.79
CA PHE A 86 3.37 2.05 9.71
C PHE A 86 1.85 2.25 9.57
N ILE A 87 1.42 3.43 9.14
CA ILE A 87 0.01 3.80 8.92
C ILE A 87 -0.64 2.91 7.85
N ILE A 88 0.10 2.50 6.81
CA ILE A 88 -0.41 1.68 5.69
C ILE A 88 -0.43 0.19 6.08
N LEU A 89 0.33 -0.20 7.11
CA LEU A 89 0.43 -1.58 7.57
C LEU A 89 -0.92 -2.11 8.09
N ILE A 90 -1.63 -1.29 8.85
CA ILE A 90 -2.91 -1.63 9.50
C ILE A 90 -3.95 -2.11 8.47
N PRO A 91 -4.33 -1.30 7.46
CA PRO A 91 -5.32 -1.73 6.46
C PRO A 91 -4.86 -2.91 5.61
N LEU A 92 -3.55 -3.05 5.35
CA LEU A 92 -3.02 -4.22 4.65
C LEU A 92 -3.13 -5.51 5.48
N CYS A 93 -2.90 -5.44 6.79
CA CYS A 93 -3.10 -6.57 7.70
C CYS A 93 -4.56 -7.03 7.69
N PHE A 94 -5.51 -6.10 7.67
CA PHE A 94 -6.93 -6.45 7.53
C PHE A 94 -7.22 -7.10 6.17
N ALA A 95 -6.69 -6.56 5.06
CA ALA A 95 -6.82 -7.18 3.75
C ALA A 95 -6.24 -8.61 3.70
N TYR A 96 -5.09 -8.83 4.33
CA TYR A 96 -4.44 -10.14 4.43
C TYR A 96 -5.29 -11.12 5.23
N ASN A 97 -5.81 -10.70 6.38
CA ASN A 97 -6.62 -11.57 7.24
C ASN A 97 -7.95 -11.96 6.55
N ASP A 98 -8.59 -11.01 5.86
CA ASP A 98 -9.80 -11.29 5.07
C ASP A 98 -9.50 -12.23 3.89
N CYS A 99 -8.35 -12.08 3.23
CA CYS A 99 -7.91 -12.99 2.17
C CYS A 99 -7.60 -14.41 2.69
N ARG A 100 -7.00 -14.52 3.87
CA ARG A 100 -6.72 -15.81 4.52
C ARG A 100 -8.01 -16.52 4.92
N LYS A 101 -9.01 -15.79 5.44
CA LYS A 101 -10.34 -16.31 5.76
C LYS A 101 -11.10 -16.79 4.53
N LEU A 102 -10.94 -16.10 3.39
CA LEU A 102 -11.51 -16.52 2.10
C LEU A 102 -10.95 -17.83 1.56
N ASN A 103 -9.66 -18.08 1.78
CA ASN A 103 -8.95 -19.23 1.21
C ASN A 103 -8.98 -20.46 2.13
N ASN A 104 -9.24 -20.27 3.43
CA ASN A 104 -9.39 -21.33 4.43
C ASN A 104 -10.88 -21.70 4.71
N GLY A 105 -11.83 -21.13 3.97
CA GLY A 105 -13.27 -21.32 4.16
C GLY A 105 -14.02 -21.78 2.91
#